data_AF-A0A9E0DJP1-F1
#
_entry.id   AF-A0A9E0DJP1-F1
#
_cell.length_a   1.000
_cell.length_b   1.000
_cell.length_c   1.000
_cell.angle_alpha   90.00
_cell.angle_beta   90.00
_cell.angle_gamma   90.00
#
_symmetry.space_group_name_H-M   'P 1'
#
loop_
_entity.id
_entity.type
_entity.pdbx_description
1 polymer ?
#
loop_
_entity_poly.entity_id
_entity_poly.type
_entity_poly.pdbx_seq_one_letter_code
_entity_poly.pdbx_strand_id
1 'polypeptide(L)' 'MRSSVVWSFSLPPDMADELETILVQEQRTKSELVREALRHYMADAKWTAIQQELSIRARGAGIIAESDVEYLVDSLRS' A
#
# COMPACT_ATOMS: atom_id res chain seq x y z
N MET A 1 -8.30 25.03 2.25
CA MET A 1 -6.87 25.40 2.08
C MET A 1 -6.07 24.11 2.04
N ARG A 2 -5.43 23.75 0.92
CA ARG A 2 -4.56 22.57 0.88
C ARG A 2 -3.25 22.94 1.59
N SER A 3 -3.02 22.41 2.79
CA SER A 3 -1.74 22.56 3.50
C SER A 3 -0.77 21.51 2.98
N SER A 4 0.36 21.93 2.43
CA SER A 4 1.46 21.03 2.04
C SER A 4 2.73 21.45 2.75
N VAL A 5 3.47 20.48 3.28
CA VAL A 5 4.80 20.68 3.87
C VAL A 5 5.85 20.32 2.82
N VAL A 6 6.91 21.14 2.70
CA VAL A 6 8.02 20.89 1.77
C VAL A 6 9.03 19.96 2.42
N TRP A 7 9.38 18.88 1.74
CA TRP A 7 10.45 17.95 2.10
C TRP A 7 11.56 18.02 1.06
N SER A 8 12.81 17.87 1.50
CA SER A 8 13.99 17.83 0.62
C SER A 8 14.82 16.58 0.96
N PHE A 9 15.20 15.82 -0.05
CA PHE A 9 16.00 14.61 0.06
C PHE A 9 16.84 14.43 -1.21
N SER A 10 17.94 13.70 -1.11
CA SER A 10 18.78 13.31 -2.25
C SER A 10 18.32 11.97 -2.82
N LEU A 11 18.56 11.79 -4.12
CA LEU A 11 18.34 10.55 -4.85
C LEU A 11 19.63 10.08 -5.50
N PRO A 12 19.80 8.76 -5.70
CA PRO A 12 20.82 8.24 -6.62
C PRO A 12 20.69 8.90 -8.00
N PRO A 13 21.79 9.31 -8.66
CA PRO A 13 21.72 10.03 -9.94
C PRO A 13 21.00 9.26 -11.05
N ASP A 14 21.28 7.96 -11.15
CA ASP A 14 20.63 7.03 -12.07
C ASP A 14 19.11 6.97 -11.86
N MET A 15 18.67 6.90 -10.60
CA MET A 15 17.26 6.95 -10.25
C MET A 15 16.64 8.30 -10.63
N ALA A 16 17.33 9.42 -10.41
CA ALA A 16 16.81 10.72 -10.79
C ALA A 16 16.56 10.82 -12.30
N ASP A 17 17.50 10.32 -13.12
CA ASP A 17 17.38 10.31 -14.59
C ASP A 17 16.21 9.44 -15.06
N GLU A 18 16.00 8.28 -14.45
CA GLU A 18 14.86 7.41 -14.73
C GLU A 18 13.53 8.09 -14.37
N LEU A 19 13.46 8.72 -13.20
CA LEU A 19 12.25 9.42 -12.76
C LEU A 19 11.90 10.59 -13.67
N GLU A 20 12.88 11.36 -14.16
CA GLU A 20 12.61 12.42 -15.14
C GLU A 20 11.97 11.87 -16.42
N THR A 21 12.46 10.72 -16.90
CA THR A 21 11.89 10.05 -18.07
C THR A 21 10.42 9.68 -17.85
N ILE A 22 10.10 9.10 -16.70
CA ILE A 22 8.74 8.73 -16.31
C ILE A 22 7.84 9.96 -16.24
N LEU A 23 8.30 11.04 -15.60
CA LEU A 23 7.53 12.28 -15.43
C LEU A 23 7.17 12.93 -16.77
N VAL A 24 8.11 12.93 -17.73
CA VAL A 24 7.87 13.42 -19.09
C VAL A 24 6.83 12.57 -19.81
N GLN A 25 6.94 11.24 -19.74
CA GLN A 25 6.01 10.32 -20.39
C GLN A 25 4.60 10.42 -19.80
N GLU A 26 4.49 10.53 -18.49
CA GLU A 26 3.21 10.59 -17.78
C GLU A 26 2.60 12.00 -17.72
N GLN A 27 3.34 13.04 -18.12
CA GLN A 27 2.95 14.46 -17.99
C GLN A 27 2.58 14.83 -16.54
N ARG A 28 3.40 14.40 -15.58
CA ARG A 28 3.17 14.59 -14.13
C ARG A 28 4.28 15.42 -13.49
N THR A 29 3.99 15.96 -12.31
CA THR A 29 4.99 16.65 -11.49
C THR A 29 5.70 15.69 -10.53
N LYS A 30 6.96 16.02 -10.16
CA LYS A 30 7.74 15.29 -9.14
C LYS A 30 6.94 15.06 -7.86
N SER A 31 6.27 16.11 -7.39
CA SER A 31 5.49 16.06 -6.16
C SER A 31 4.27 15.14 -6.27
N GLU A 32 3.66 15.00 -7.46
CA GLU A 32 2.57 14.04 -7.66
C GLU A 32 3.07 12.60 -7.63
N LEU A 33 4.16 12.32 -8.34
CA LEU A 33 4.79 11.01 -8.34
C LEU A 33 5.20 10.58 -6.93
N VAL A 34 5.94 11.44 -6.21
CA VAL A 34 6.40 11.14 -4.85
C VAL A 34 5.22 10.93 -3.89
N ARG A 35 4.17 11.77 -3.97
CA ARG A 35 2.97 11.59 -3.12
C ARG A 35 2.21 10.30 -3.44
N GLU A 36 2.19 9.86 -4.70
CA GLU A 36 1.57 8.58 -5.08
C GLU A 36 2.40 7.40 -4.55
N ALA A 37 3.70 7.41 -4.81
CA ALA A 37 4.61 6.38 -4.32
C ALA A 37 4.56 6.22 -2.80
N LEU A 38 4.55 7.34 -2.05
CA LEU A 38 4.43 7.32 -0.60
C LEU A 38 3.05 6.80 -0.13
N ARG A 39 1.97 7.09 -0.86
CA ARG A 39 0.64 6.54 -0.54
C ARG A 39 0.61 5.03 -0.70
N HIS A 40 1.18 4.50 -1.78
CA HIS A 40 1.33 3.06 -1.97
C HIS A 40 2.18 2.42 -0.87
N TYR A 41 3.37 2.98 -0.60
CA TYR A 41 4.25 2.50 0.46
C TYR A 41 3.55 2.41 1.83
N MET A 42 2.80 3.46 2.21
CA MET A 42 2.06 3.47 3.48
C MET A 42 0.89 2.48 3.48
N ALA A 43 0.17 2.35 2.36
CA ALA A 43 -0.94 1.42 2.23
C ALA A 43 -0.47 -0.04 2.34
N ASP A 44 0.62 -0.39 1.67
CA ASP A 44 1.20 -1.73 1.70
C ASP A 44 1.72 -2.09 3.09
N ALA A 45 2.39 -1.15 3.76
CA ALA A 45 2.83 -1.32 5.15
C ALA A 45 1.63 -1.56 6.08
N LYS A 46 0.54 -0.79 5.92
CA LYS A 46 -0.69 -0.97 6.70
C LYS A 46 -1.35 -2.32 6.41
N TRP A 47 -1.46 -2.71 5.14
CA TRP A 47 -2.04 -3.99 4.75
C TRP A 47 -1.27 -5.17 5.32
N THR A 48 0.06 -5.11 5.25
CA THR A 48 0.95 -6.14 5.83
C THR A 48 0.73 -6.29 7.33
N ALA A 49 0.65 -5.18 8.06
CA ALA A 49 0.37 -5.21 9.50
C ALA A 49 -1.00 -5.83 9.82
N ILE A 50 -2.05 -5.43 9.09
CA ILE A 50 -3.40 -5.98 9.24
C ILE A 50 -3.41 -7.48 8.94
N GLN A 51 -2.78 -7.91 7.85
CA GLN A 51 -2.72 -9.33 7.49
C GLN A 51 -2.01 -10.16 8.55
N GLN A 52 -0.88 -9.67 9.09
CA GLN A 52 -0.18 -10.37 10.17
C GLN A 52 -1.09 -10.55 11.39
N GLU A 53 -1.71 -9.48 11.86
CA GLU A 53 -2.61 -9.50 13.00
C GLU A 53 -3.82 -10.43 12.78
N LEU A 54 -4.51 -10.28 11.64
CA LEU A 54 -5.68 -11.09 11.32
C LEU A 54 -5.32 -12.56 11.12
N SER A 55 -4.15 -12.88 10.54
CA SER A 55 -3.72 -14.27 10.38
C SER A 55 -3.49 -14.98 11.72
N ILE A 56 -2.98 -14.26 12.73
CA ILE A 56 -2.81 -14.80 14.08
C ILE A 56 -4.18 -15.06 14.72
N ARG A 57 -5.10 -14.10 14.61
CA ARG A 57 -6.47 -14.24 15.14
C ARG A 57 -7.24 -15.36 14.45
N ALA A 58 -7.16 -15.47 13.12
CA ALA A 58 -7.80 -16.51 12.32
C ALA A 58 -7.35 -17.90 12.75
N ARG A 59 -6.02 -18.12 12.88
CA ARG A 59 -5.48 -19.39 13.40
C ARG A 59 -5.97 -19.70 14.81
N GLY A 60 -6.01 -18.70 15.70
CA GLY A 60 -6.55 -18.87 17.05
C GLY A 60 -8.04 -19.25 17.07
N ALA A 61 -8.79 -18.83 16.05
CA ALA A 61 -10.20 -19.19 15.84
C ALA A 61 -10.39 -20.49 15.02
N GLY A 62 -9.31 -21.19 14.64
CA GLY A 62 -9.38 -22.41 13.84
C GLY A 62 -9.65 -22.20 12.34
N ILE A 63 -9.56 -20.97 11.85
CA ILE A 63 -9.75 -20.61 10.42
C ILE A 63 -8.38 -20.68 9.74
N ILE A 64 -8.18 -21.68 8.89
CA ILE A 64 -6.86 -22.00 8.31
C ILE A 64 -6.95 -22.12 6.79
N ALA A 65 -8.01 -22.73 6.28
CA ALA A 65 -8.27 -22.93 4.87
C ALA A 65 -9.31 -21.94 4.34
N GLU A 66 -9.30 -21.75 3.03
CA GLU A 66 -10.30 -20.92 2.33
C GLU A 66 -11.73 -21.44 2.56
N SER A 67 -11.92 -22.76 2.62
CA SER A 67 -13.20 -23.39 2.93
C SER A 67 -13.76 -23.00 4.30
N ASP A 68 -12.90 -22.74 5.29
CA ASP A 68 -13.33 -22.32 6.63
C ASP A 68 -13.95 -20.92 6.58
N VAL A 69 -13.41 -20.05 5.72
CA VAL A 69 -13.93 -18.70 5.49
C VAL A 69 -15.27 -18.76 4.77
N GLU A 70 -15.36 -19.59 3.72
CA GLU A 70 -16.60 -19.76 2.95
C GLU A 70 -17.75 -20.26 3.83
N TYR A 71 -17.50 -21.30 4.64
CA TYR A 71 -18.47 -21.80 5.62
C TYR A 71 -18.91 -20.73 6.63
N LEU A 72 -17.97 -19.92 7.14
CA LEU A 72 -18.28 -18.83 8.07
C LEU A 72 -19.17 -17.76 7.42
N VAL A 73 -18.87 -17.38 6.18
CA VAL A 73 -19.65 -16.37 5.46
C VAL A 73 -21.06 -16.89 5.16
N ASP A 74 -21.20 -18.13 4.72
CA ASP A 74 -22.50 -18.74 4.41
C ASP A 74 -23.36 -18.93 5.66
N SER A 75 -22.75 -19.32 6.78
CA SER A 75 -23.46 -19.48 8.05
C SER A 75 -23.97 -18.16 8.65
N LEU A 76 -23.34 -17.02 8.32
CA LEU A 76 -23.78 -15.68 8.75
C LEU A 76 -24.82 -15.02 7.83
N ARG A 77 -24.94 -15.50 6.58
CA ARG A 77 -25.89 -14.98 5.58
C ARG A 77 -27.26 -15.66 5.62
N SER A 78 -27.39 -16.74 6.39
CA SER A 78 -28.60 -17.56 6.56
C SER A 78 -29.44 -17.11 7.75
#